data_AF-A0A536Y314-F1
#
_entry.id   AF-A0A536Y314-F1
#
_cell.length_a   1.000
_cell.length_b   1.000
_cell.length_c   1.000
_cell.angle_alpha   90.00
_cell.angle_beta   90.00
_cell.angle_gamma   90.00
#
_symmetry.space_group_name_H-M   'P 1'
#
loop_
_entity.id
_entity.type
_entity.pdbx_description
1 polymer ?
#
loop_
_entity_poly.entity_id
_entity_poly.type
_entity_poly.pdbx_seq_one_letter_code
_entity_poly.pdbx_strand_id
1 'polypeptide(L)' 'MSPVVDVHTHMLSKEWLSLLEQHGLPHYSLKEVRGGLRAIHLDGAPFMTPVPYMFDWEARIANMDKARVDIAITSLTCP' A
#
# COMPACT_ATOMS: atom_id res chain seq x y z
N MET A 1 18.49 25.57 6.17
CA MET A 1 17.96 24.77 5.06
C MET A 1 16.47 24.57 5.28
N SER A 2 15.68 24.48 4.21
CA SER A 2 14.25 24.18 4.29
C SER A 2 14.03 22.67 4.22
N PRO A 3 13.01 22.09 4.89
CA PRO A 3 12.74 20.66 4.83
C PRO A 3 12.25 20.24 3.44
N VAL A 4 12.67 19.05 2.99
CA VAL A 4 12.15 18.35 1.81
C VAL A 4 10.89 17.60 2.22
N VAL A 5 9.76 17.95 1.61
CA VAL A 5 8.44 17.39 1.94
C VAL A 5 7.88 16.62 0.76
N ASP A 6 7.62 15.34 0.96
CA ASP A 6 6.83 14.52 0.04
C ASP A 6 5.36 14.56 0.45
N VAL A 7 4.50 15.06 -0.44
CA VAL A 7 3.06 15.19 -0.21
C VAL A 7 2.23 14.13 -0.93
N HIS A 8 2.86 13.23 -1.69
CA HIS A 8 2.17 12.23 -2.49
C HIS A 8 2.87 10.88 -2.41
N THR A 9 2.65 10.19 -1.30
CA THR A 9 3.10 8.82 -1.08
C THR A 9 2.03 8.01 -0.38
N HIS A 10 2.05 6.70 -0.59
CA HIS A 10 1.07 5.78 -0.02
C HIS A 10 1.70 4.76 0.92
N MET A 11 0.90 4.31 1.90
CA MET A 11 1.17 3.14 2.74
C MET A 11 -0.14 2.39 2.95
N LEU A 12 -0.03 1.08 3.18
CA LEU A 12 -1.14 0.20 3.49
C LEU A 12 -1.11 -0.20 4.96
N SER A 13 -2.26 -0.60 5.49
CA SER A 13 -2.36 -1.28 6.78
C SER A 13 -2.98 -2.66 6.61
N LYS A 14 -2.61 -3.59 7.50
CA LYS A 14 -3.17 -4.95 7.49
C LYS A 14 -4.66 -4.93 7.83
N GLU A 15 -5.06 -3.98 8.67
CA GLU A 15 -6.42 -3.73 9.10
C GLU A 15 -7.27 -3.26 7.91
N TRP A 16 -6.76 -2.35 7.08
CA TRP A 16 -7.44 -1.94 5.86
C TRP A 16 -7.62 -3.11 4.89
N LEU A 17 -6.57 -3.90 4.65
CA LEU A 17 -6.66 -5.07 3.77
C LEU A 17 -7.67 -6.10 4.31
N SER A 18 -7.75 -6.27 5.63
CA SER A 18 -8.73 -7.14 6.28
C SER A 18 -10.16 -6.63 6.09
N LEU A 19 -10.38 -5.31 6.19
CA LEU A 19 -11.69 -4.70 5.91
C LEU A 19 -12.09 -4.87 4.45
N LEU A 20 -11.15 -4.72 3.51
CA LEU A 20 -11.39 -4.96 2.09
C LEU A 20 -11.78 -6.42 1.81
N GLU A 21 -11.13 -7.38 2.48
CA GLU A 21 -11.48 -8.80 2.37
C GLU A 21 -12.87 -9.11 2.97
N GLN A 22 -13.25 -8.45 4.06
CA GLN A 22 -14.56 -8.64 4.73
C GLN A 22 -15.72 -7.97 3.99
N HIS A 23 -15.49 -6.81 3.37
CA HIS A 23 -16.55 -5.93 2.88
C HIS A 23 -16.43 -5.53 1.41
N GLY A 24 -15.37 -5.94 0.71
CA GLY A 24 -15.09 -5.51 -0.66
C GLY A 24 -16.03 -6.07 -1.72
N LEU A 25 -16.65 -7.23 -1.47
CA LEU A 25 -17.58 -7.85 -2.41
C LEU A 25 -18.82 -6.98 -2.66
N PRO A 26 -19.39 -7.01 -3.88
CA PRO A 26 -19.03 -7.89 -4.99
C PRO A 26 -17.85 -7.40 -5.85
N HIS A 27 -17.44 -6.13 -5.69
CA HIS A 27 -16.50 -5.47 -6.61
C HIS A 27 -15.05 -5.80 -6.32
N TYR A 28 -14.65 -5.74 -5.04
CA TYR A 28 -13.27 -6.01 -4.62
C TYR A 28 -13.14 -7.41 -4.03
N SER A 29 -12.15 -8.16 -4.51
CA SER A 29 -11.81 -9.48 -3.98
C SER A 29 -10.30 -9.69 -3.89
N LEU A 30 -9.85 -10.50 -2.94
CA LEU A 30 -8.43 -10.76 -2.72
C LEU A 30 -8.13 -12.21 -3.12
N LYS A 31 -7.41 -12.41 -4.23
CA LYS A 31 -7.14 -13.76 -4.80
C LYS A 31 -5.64 -14.04 -4.85
N GLU A 32 -5.28 -15.30 -4.66
CA GLU A 32 -3.89 -15.74 -4.90
C GLU A 32 -3.51 -15.60 -6.38
N VAL A 33 -2.30 -15.13 -6.62
CA VAL A 33 -1.68 -14.99 -7.94
C VAL A 33 -0.36 -15.74 -8.00
N ARG A 34 0.21 -15.86 -9.20
CA ARG A 34 1.48 -16.56 -9.42
C ARG A 34 2.58 -16.00 -8.50
N GLY A 35 3.33 -16.89 -7.87
CA GLY A 35 4.41 -16.52 -6.93
C GLY A 35 3.98 -16.45 -5.46
N GLY A 36 2.78 -16.93 -5.11
CA GLY A 36 2.31 -17.01 -3.72
C GLY A 36 1.89 -15.67 -3.11
N LEU A 37 1.74 -14.64 -3.95
CA LEU A 37 1.22 -13.34 -3.53
C LEU A 37 -0.32 -13.33 -3.65
N ARG A 38 -0.96 -12.38 -2.97
CA ARG A 38 -2.38 -12.09 -3.12
C ARG A 38 -2.56 -10.77 -3.86
N ALA A 39 -3.44 -10.73 -4.85
CA ALA A 39 -3.79 -9.51 -5.57
C ALA A 39 -5.24 -9.12 -5.30
N ILE A 40 -5.45 -7.82 -5.09
CA ILE A 40 -6.75 -7.17 -5.09
C ILE A 40 -7.24 -7.16 -6.54
N HIS A 41 -8.46 -7.64 -6.75
CA HIS A 41 -9.14 -7.63 -8.02
C HIS A 41 -10.36 -6.72 -7.93
N LEU A 42 -10.60 -5.91 -8.96
CA LEU A 42 -11.81 -5.13 -9.16
C LEU A 42 -12.61 -5.78 -10.29
N ASP A 43 -13.85 -6.19 -10.00
CA ASP A 43 -14.77 -6.86 -10.92
C ASP A 43 -14.11 -8.05 -11.65
N GLY A 44 -13.27 -8.80 -10.93
CA GLY A 44 -12.59 -9.99 -11.42
C GLY A 44 -11.27 -9.74 -12.17
N ALA A 45 -10.91 -8.49 -12.47
CA ALA A 45 -9.62 -8.12 -13.08
C ALA A 45 -8.58 -7.77 -12.00
N PRO A 46 -7.30 -8.19 -12.14
CA PRO A 46 -6.26 -7.85 -11.17
C PRO A 46 -5.98 -6.34 -11.18
N PHE A 47 -6.02 -5.71 -10.01
CA PHE A 47 -5.86 -4.27 -9.83
C PHE A 47 -4.51 -3.93 -9.17
N MET A 48 -4.27 -4.46 -7.96
CA MET A 48 -3.04 -4.20 -7.21
C MET A 48 -2.58 -5.46 -6.48
N THR A 49 -1.26 -5.68 -6.42
CA THR A 49 -0.65 -6.72 -5.58
C THR A 49 0.04 -6.06 -4.39
N PRO A 50 -0.54 -6.10 -3.17
CA PRO A 50 0.17 -5.64 -1.98
C PRO A 50 1.47 -6.41 -1.79
N VAL A 51 2.58 -5.68 -1.63
CA VAL A 51 3.90 -6.27 -1.34
C VAL A 51 4.33 -5.91 0.09
N PRO A 52 5.20 -6.70 0.75
CA PRO A 52 5.53 -6.50 2.16
C PRO A 52 5.97 -5.08 2.52
N TYR A 53 6.75 -4.44 1.63
CA TYR A 53 7.29 -3.09 1.83
C TYR A 53 6.20 -2.00 1.92
N MET A 54 5.01 -2.23 1.37
CA MET A 54 3.87 -1.30 1.49
C MET A 54 3.27 -1.25 2.91
N PHE A 55 3.68 -2.15 3.80
CA PHE A 55 3.24 -2.23 5.19
C PHE A 55 4.39 -1.96 6.19
N ASP A 56 5.62 -1.78 5.70
CA ASP A 56 6.82 -1.67 6.52
C ASP A 56 7.23 -0.20 6.73
N TRP A 57 6.81 0.35 7.86
CA TRP A 57 7.09 1.74 8.23
C TRP A 57 8.56 2.00 8.55
N GLU A 58 9.25 1.05 9.16
CA GLU A 58 10.68 1.20 9.48
C GLU A 58 11.49 1.25 8.19
N ALA A 59 11.20 0.34 7.26
CA ALA A 59 11.88 0.32 5.98
C ALA A 59 11.56 1.59 5.17
N ARG A 60 10.35 2.15 5.30
CA ARG A 60 9.98 3.45 4.72
C ARG A 60 10.86 4.58 5.27
N ILE A 61 10.99 4.71 6.58
CA ILE A 61 11.84 5.74 7.20
C ILE A 61 13.29 5.59 6.73
N ALA A 62 13.83 4.37 6.70
CA ALA A 62 15.18 4.12 6.21
C ALA A 62 15.38 4.52 4.73
N ASN A 63 14.34 4.44 3.91
CA ASN A 63 14.39 4.89 2.52
C ASN A 63 14.16 6.40 2.37
N MET A 64 13.38 7.02 3.25
CA MET A 64 13.29 8.49 3.35
C MET A 64 14.66 9.08 3.67
N ASP A 65 15.42 8.50 4.61
CA ASP A 65 16.78 8.92 4.95
C ASP A 65 17.72 8.84 3.73
N LYS A 66 17.70 7.71 3.01
CA LYS A 66 18.51 7.52 1.79
C LYS A 66 18.14 8.52 0.69
N ALA A 67 16.86 8.82 0.54
CA ALA A 67 16.33 9.75 -0.45
C ALA A 67 16.43 11.23 0.00
N ARG A 68 16.80 11.50 1.26
CA ARG A 68 16.82 12.83 1.87
C ARG A 68 15.44 13.51 1.87
N VAL A 69 14.39 12.74 2.21
CA VAL A 69 13.03 13.24 2.42
C VAL A 69 12.81 13.41 3.92
N ASP A 70 12.64 14.65 4.38
CA ASP A 70 12.54 14.96 5.81
C ASP A 70 11.14 14.68 6.37
N ILE A 71 10.10 14.97 5.58
CA ILE A 71 8.69 14.78 5.97
C ILE A 71 7.96 14.15 4.80
N ALA A 72 7.08 13.20 5.11
CA ALA A 72 6.26 12.59 4.07
C ALA A 72 4.83 12.35 4.56
N ILE A 73 3.88 13.01 3.89
CA ILE A 73 2.45 12.93 4.17
C ILE A 73 1.87 11.73 3.43
N THR A 74 1.48 10.70 4.17
CA THR A 74 0.93 9.49 3.57
C THR A 74 -0.58 9.56 3.40
N SER A 75 -1.06 9.04 2.28
CA SER A 75 -2.47 8.72 2.08
C SER A 75 -2.67 7.23 1.80
N LEU A 76 -3.87 6.73 2.06
CA LEU A 76 -4.24 5.39 1.63
C LEU A 76 -4.32 5.35 0.09
N THR A 77 -3.96 4.22 -0.52
CA THR A 77 -4.13 4.05 -1.97
C THR A 77 -5.61 3.85 -2.35
N CYS A 78 -5.96 4.01 -3.62
CA CYS A 78 -7.29 3.66 -4.10
C CYS A 78 -7.51 2.14 -3.99
N PRO A 79 -8.68 1.67 -3.53
CA PRO A 79 -9.02 0.26 -3.64
C PRO A 79 -9.10 -0.18 -5.10
#